data_AF-X1VHZ8-F1
#
_entry.id   AF-X1VHZ8-F1
#
_cell.length_a   1.000
_cell.length_b   1.000
_cell.length_c   1.000
_cell.angle_alpha   90.00
_cell.angle_beta   90.00
_cell.angle_gamma   90.00
#
_symmetry.space_group_name_H-M   'P 1'
#
loop_
_entity.id
_entity.type
_entity.pdbx_description
1 polymer ?
#
loop_
_entity_poly.entity_id
_entity_poly.type
_entity_poly.pdbx_seq_one_letter_code
_entity_poly.pdbx_strand_id
1 'polypeptide(L)'
;MLSEDKYFKTLTQDEVWQRYCGFLDLSIDEFMDIQRGLLMDELERVADSILGRKIMGNQRPRSVEEFRRVVPLTIYEDYEPYLSERREDALAEKPYLWCHSAGRGGYFKWIPHSVVFLEKAAKTVVGSVILASTTRKGQINISPGSRFLAIVPPPPYGSGSLLQFLSQRFSFQAIPPLEEIENPDFQDRMQ
;
A
#
# COMPACT_ATOMS: atom_id res chain seq x y z
N MET A 1 8.60 -22.02 -0.63
CA MET A 1 8.31 -21.22 -1.83
C MET A 1 7.26 -20.21 -1.44
N LEU A 2 7.54 -18.92 -1.59
CA LEU A 2 6.61 -17.87 -1.17
C LEU A 2 5.45 -17.72 -2.17
N SER A 3 4.39 -17.04 -1.76
CA SER A 3 3.12 -17.00 -2.53
C SER A 3 3.29 -16.38 -3.92
N GLU A 4 4.10 -15.33 -4.06
CA GLU A 4 4.32 -14.64 -5.33
C GLU A 4 5.40 -15.35 -6.18
N ASP A 5 6.38 -16.03 -5.57
CA ASP A 5 7.41 -16.80 -6.30
C ASP A 5 6.80 -17.83 -7.26
N LYS A 6 5.68 -18.44 -6.85
CA LYS A 6 4.97 -19.44 -7.64
C LYS A 6 4.61 -18.90 -9.03
N TYR A 7 4.19 -17.64 -9.14
CA TYR A 7 3.77 -17.07 -10.43
C TYR A 7 4.95 -16.91 -11.38
N PHE A 8 6.10 -16.43 -10.89
CA PHE A 8 7.32 -16.32 -11.69
C PHE A 8 7.87 -17.67 -12.17
N LYS A 9 7.52 -18.77 -11.49
CA LYS A 9 7.91 -20.13 -11.88
C LYS A 9 6.94 -20.79 -12.84
N THR A 10 5.65 -20.47 -12.75
CA THR A 10 4.57 -21.23 -13.41
C THR A 10 3.93 -20.50 -14.59
N LEU A 11 4.03 -19.18 -14.63
CA LEU A 11 3.45 -18.35 -15.69
C LEU A 11 4.49 -18.02 -16.76
N THR A 12 4.01 -17.77 -17.97
CA THR A 12 4.78 -17.13 -19.04
C THR A 12 5.07 -15.65 -18.70
N GLN A 13 6.02 -15.03 -19.41
CA GLN A 13 6.33 -13.61 -19.18
C GLN A 13 5.13 -12.70 -19.43
N ASP A 14 4.32 -12.99 -20.45
CA ASP A 14 3.11 -12.21 -20.76
C ASP A 14 2.05 -12.34 -19.65
N GLU A 15 1.90 -13.53 -19.07
CA GLU A 15 0.98 -13.74 -17.94
C GLU A 15 1.48 -13.07 -16.65
N VAL A 16 2.79 -13.08 -16.38
CA VAL A 16 3.40 -12.31 -15.29
C VAL A 16 3.20 -10.81 -15.52
N TRP A 17 3.43 -10.33 -16.74
CA TRP A 17 3.18 -8.95 -17.11
C TRP A 17 1.71 -8.58 -16.86
N GLN A 18 0.77 -9.39 -17.34
CA GLN A 18 -0.65 -9.12 -17.16
C GLN A 18 -1.05 -9.07 -15.69
N ARG A 19 -0.48 -9.93 -14.85
CA ARG A 19 -0.76 -9.97 -13.42
C ARG A 19 -0.34 -8.70 -12.68
N TYR A 20 0.85 -8.16 -12.96
CA TYR A 20 1.43 -7.04 -12.18
C TYR A 20 1.37 -5.69 -12.88
N CYS A 21 1.34 -5.69 -14.22
CA CYS A 21 1.42 -4.50 -15.07
C CYS A 21 0.24 -4.39 -16.05
N GLY A 22 -0.71 -5.35 -16.05
CA GLY A 22 -1.85 -5.35 -16.96
C GLY A 22 -2.80 -4.16 -16.81
N PHE A 23 -2.73 -3.42 -15.68
CA PHE A 23 -3.47 -2.17 -15.51
C PHE A 23 -3.07 -1.09 -16.54
N LEU A 24 -1.89 -1.20 -17.15
CA LEU A 24 -1.42 -0.30 -18.20
C LEU A 24 -2.17 -0.48 -19.53
N ASP A 25 -2.90 -1.59 -19.68
CA ASP A 25 -3.66 -1.90 -20.89
C ASP A 25 -5.10 -1.42 -20.82
N LEU A 26 -5.52 -0.83 -19.70
CA LEU A 26 -6.84 -0.23 -19.55
C LEU A 26 -6.92 1.05 -20.37
N SER A 27 -8.02 1.19 -21.11
CA SER A 27 -8.45 2.50 -21.59
C SER A 27 -8.83 3.41 -20.42
N ILE A 28 -8.87 4.72 -20.67
CA ILE A 28 -9.31 5.69 -19.65
C ILE A 28 -10.73 5.37 -19.17
N ASP A 29 -11.62 4.95 -20.08
CA ASP A 29 -13.01 4.63 -19.73
C ASP A 29 -13.10 3.41 -18.82
N GLU A 30 -12.39 2.32 -19.15
CA GLU A 30 -12.32 1.11 -18.31
C GLU A 30 -11.70 1.41 -16.94
N PHE A 31 -10.62 2.20 -16.92
CA PHE A 31 -10.00 2.64 -15.68
C PHE A 31 -10.99 3.43 -14.81
N MET A 32 -11.70 4.38 -15.41
CA MET A 32 -12.67 5.21 -14.70
C MET A 32 -13.90 4.42 -14.23
N ASP A 33 -14.35 3.41 -14.97
CA ASP A 33 -15.39 2.48 -14.53
C ASP A 33 -14.96 1.73 -13.26
N ILE A 34 -13.72 1.22 -13.24
CA ILE A 34 -13.15 0.58 -12.06
C ILE A 34 -13.07 1.56 -10.88
N GLN A 35 -12.58 2.79 -11.11
CA GLN A 35 -12.49 3.79 -10.03
C GLN A 35 -13.85 4.16 -9.44
N ARG A 36 -14.91 4.25 -10.28
CA ARG A 36 -16.28 4.50 -9.82
C ARG A 36 -16.76 3.38 -8.89
N GLY A 37 -16.59 2.13 -9.29
CA GLY A 37 -16.96 0.97 -8.47
C GLY A 37 -16.21 0.94 -7.14
N LEU A 38 -14.88 1.08 -7.19
CA LEU A 38 -14.02 1.07 -5.99
C LEU A 38 -14.39 2.19 -5.00
N LEU A 39 -14.73 3.39 -5.49
CA LEU A 39 -15.19 4.48 -4.62
C LEU A 39 -16.49 4.09 -3.91
N MET A 40 -17.46 3.52 -4.63
CA MET A 40 -18.74 3.13 -4.02
C MET A 40 -18.57 2.02 -2.98
N ASP A 41 -17.74 1.02 -3.27
CA ASP A 41 -17.41 -0.06 -2.32
C ASP A 41 -16.75 0.50 -1.05
N GLU A 42 -15.85 1.47 -1.20
CA GLU A 42 -15.16 2.06 -0.06
C GLU A 42 -16.10 2.94 0.77
N LEU A 43 -16.97 3.72 0.14
CA LEU A 43 -18.00 4.49 0.85
C LEU A 43 -18.94 3.59 1.64
N GLU A 44 -19.36 2.46 1.08
CA GLU A 44 -20.17 1.48 1.79
C GLU A 44 -19.40 0.87 2.97
N ARG A 45 -18.12 0.53 2.80
CA ARG A 45 -17.28 -0.02 3.87
C ARG A 45 -17.12 0.96 5.04
N VAL A 46 -16.85 2.23 4.75
CA VAL A 46 -16.44 3.19 5.80
C VAL A 46 -17.60 3.97 6.43
N ALA A 47 -18.78 4.03 5.79
CA ALA A 47 -19.87 4.91 6.17
C ALA A 47 -20.34 4.80 7.62
N ASP A 48 -20.28 3.60 8.19
CA ASP A 48 -20.79 3.36 9.54
C ASP A 48 -19.73 3.54 10.64
N SER A 49 -18.44 3.65 10.27
CA SER A 49 -17.34 3.90 11.20
C SER A 49 -17.41 5.30 11.83
N ILE A 50 -16.83 5.48 13.01
CA ILE A 50 -16.81 6.79 13.68
C ILE A 50 -16.13 7.84 12.79
N LEU A 51 -14.98 7.48 12.19
CA LEU A 51 -14.26 8.39 11.27
C LEU A 51 -15.06 8.65 9.99
N GLY A 52 -15.66 7.62 9.38
CA GLY A 52 -16.49 7.77 8.19
C GLY A 52 -17.69 8.69 8.43
N ARG A 53 -18.41 8.51 9.54
CA ARG A 53 -19.51 9.41 9.95
C ARG A 53 -19.03 10.83 10.21
N LYS A 54 -17.88 11.01 10.86
CA LYS A 54 -17.29 12.33 11.12
C LYS A 54 -16.98 13.06 9.80
N ILE A 55 -16.29 12.40 8.89
CA ILE A 55 -15.82 12.98 7.62
C ILE A 55 -16.99 13.24 6.67
N MET A 56 -17.93 12.29 6.56
CA MET A 56 -19.07 12.43 5.67
C MET A 56 -20.26 13.16 6.30
N GLY A 57 -20.14 13.63 7.55
CA GLY A 57 -21.21 14.33 8.25
C GLY A 57 -22.48 13.49 8.42
N ASN A 58 -22.33 12.19 8.72
CA ASN A 58 -23.41 11.18 8.75
C ASN A 58 -24.15 10.98 7.42
N GLN A 59 -23.67 11.54 6.32
CA GLN A 59 -24.20 11.28 5.00
C GLN A 59 -23.59 9.99 4.44
N ARG A 60 -24.34 9.31 3.58
CA ARG A 60 -23.86 8.12 2.85
C ARG A 60 -24.04 8.37 1.36
N PRO A 61 -23.04 8.98 0.70
CA PRO A 61 -23.14 9.33 -0.71
C PRO A 61 -23.42 8.09 -1.57
N ARG A 62 -24.31 8.24 -2.55
CA ARG A 62 -24.76 7.16 -3.45
C ARG A 62 -24.25 7.32 -4.88
N SER A 63 -23.51 8.39 -5.16
CA SER A 63 -22.85 8.62 -6.44
C SER A 63 -21.54 9.40 -6.26
N VAL A 64 -20.73 9.45 -7.32
CA VAL A 64 -19.49 10.24 -7.35
C VAL A 64 -19.79 11.73 -7.23
N GLU A 65 -20.87 12.21 -7.84
CA GLU A 65 -21.31 13.60 -7.80
C GLU A 65 -21.73 14.00 -6.39
N GLU A 66 -22.48 13.12 -5.71
CA GLU A 66 -22.84 13.35 -4.31
C GLU A 66 -21.61 13.34 -3.42
N PHE A 67 -20.71 12.35 -3.59
CA PHE A 67 -19.45 12.27 -2.84
C PHE A 67 -18.65 13.57 -2.95
N ARG A 68 -18.43 14.06 -4.17
CA ARG A 68 -17.70 15.31 -4.43
C ARG A 68 -18.36 16.54 -3.81
N ARG A 69 -19.69 16.54 -3.68
CA ARG A 69 -20.44 17.67 -3.14
C ARG A 69 -20.41 17.70 -1.61
N VAL A 70 -20.42 16.52 -0.96
CA VAL A 70 -20.69 16.43 0.49
C VAL A 70 -19.50 15.99 1.32
N VAL A 71 -18.52 15.30 0.73
CA VAL A 71 -17.32 14.85 1.45
C VAL A 71 -16.21 15.88 1.25
N PRO A 72 -15.73 16.53 2.33
CA PRO A 72 -14.70 17.54 2.22
C PRO A 72 -13.35 16.91 1.90
N LEU A 73 -12.46 17.71 1.30
CA LEU A 73 -11.03 17.38 1.31
C LEU A 73 -10.52 17.49 2.75
N THR A 74 -9.79 16.47 3.20
CA THR A 74 -9.28 16.36 4.57
C THR A 74 -7.76 16.52 4.63
N ILE A 75 -7.27 16.88 5.81
CA ILE A 75 -5.85 16.88 6.19
C ILE A 75 -5.61 15.87 7.33
N TYR A 76 -4.36 15.60 7.69
CA TYR A 76 -4.05 14.56 8.69
C TYR A 76 -4.65 14.89 10.07
N GLU A 77 -4.73 16.17 10.40
CA GLU A 77 -5.26 16.72 11.64
C GLU A 77 -6.74 16.37 11.85
N ASP A 78 -7.49 16.08 10.79
CA ASP A 78 -8.89 15.61 10.89
C ASP A 78 -8.99 14.21 11.52
N TYR A 79 -7.95 13.40 11.34
CA TYR A 79 -7.82 12.01 11.77
C TYR A 79 -6.96 11.83 13.02
N GLU A 80 -6.03 12.75 13.24
CA GLU A 80 -4.96 12.67 14.25
C GLU A 80 -5.43 12.31 15.67
N PRO A 81 -6.56 12.84 16.20
CA PRO A 81 -7.06 12.48 17.53
C PRO A 81 -7.45 11.00 17.68
N TYR A 82 -7.69 10.29 16.58
CA TYR A 82 -8.02 8.85 16.59
C TYR A 82 -6.78 8.01 16.25
N LEU A 83 -6.01 8.44 15.25
CA LEU A 83 -4.90 7.64 14.72
C LEU A 83 -3.67 7.68 15.62
N SER A 84 -3.38 8.82 16.26
CA SER A 84 -2.24 8.95 17.20
C SER A 84 -2.40 8.03 18.42
N GLU A 85 -3.62 7.88 18.90
CA GLU A 85 -4.01 6.96 19.98
C GLU A 85 -4.29 5.53 19.49
N ARG A 86 -4.18 5.28 18.17
CA ARG A 86 -4.43 3.99 17.53
C ARG A 86 -5.81 3.41 17.85
N ARG A 87 -6.84 4.27 17.87
CA ARG A 87 -8.23 3.91 18.19
C ARG A 87 -8.87 3.05 17.11
N GLU A 88 -8.80 1.73 17.29
CA GLU A 88 -9.40 0.76 16.37
C GLU A 88 -10.94 0.86 16.32
N ASP A 89 -11.59 1.30 17.39
CA ASP A 89 -13.04 1.50 17.46
C ASP A 89 -13.54 2.61 16.53
N ALA A 90 -12.64 3.50 16.10
CA ALA A 90 -12.98 4.57 15.17
C ALA A 90 -12.91 4.17 13.69
N LEU A 91 -12.33 3.01 13.39
CA LEU A 91 -12.07 2.53 12.04
C LEU A 91 -13.21 1.66 11.51
N ALA A 92 -13.27 1.52 10.18
CA ALA A 92 -14.25 0.65 9.51
C ALA A 92 -13.95 -0.84 9.67
N GLU A 93 -12.67 -1.18 9.86
CA GLU A 93 -12.20 -2.53 10.09
C GLU A 93 -11.01 -2.52 11.02
N LYS A 94 -10.76 -3.67 11.67
CA LYS A 94 -9.60 -3.83 12.53
C LYS A 94 -8.32 -3.76 11.67
N PRO A 95 -7.34 -2.91 12.02
CA PRO A 95 -6.09 -2.83 11.29
C PRO A 95 -5.28 -4.12 11.48
N TYR A 96 -4.54 -4.51 10.44
CA TYR A 96 -3.57 -5.60 10.53
C TYR A 96 -2.30 -5.15 11.23
N LEU A 97 -1.85 -3.92 10.93
CA LEU A 97 -0.73 -3.28 11.60
C LEU A 97 -0.89 -1.75 11.59
N TRP A 98 -0.11 -1.10 12.44
CA TRP A 98 0.03 0.36 12.49
C TRP A 98 1.41 0.74 11.99
N CYS A 99 1.46 1.61 10.98
CA CYS A 99 2.69 2.24 10.52
C CYS A 99 2.72 3.70 10.91
N HIS A 100 3.88 4.33 10.75
CA HIS A 100 3.97 5.77 10.74
C HIS A 100 4.85 6.31 9.62
N SER A 101 4.78 7.62 9.42
CA SER A 101 5.77 8.39 8.68
C SER A 101 6.41 9.44 9.60
N ALA A 102 7.66 9.78 9.32
CA ALA A 102 8.28 10.99 9.88
C ALA A 102 7.62 12.19 9.19
N GLY A 103 6.67 12.84 9.88
CA GLY A 103 6.07 14.07 9.38
C GLY A 103 7.07 15.23 9.38
N ARG A 104 6.75 16.30 8.65
CA ARG A 104 7.41 17.60 8.85
C ARG A 104 6.88 18.20 10.17
N GLY A 105 7.55 17.95 11.29
CA GLY A 105 7.10 18.51 12.58
C GLY A 105 7.58 17.81 13.86
N GLY A 106 8.40 16.75 13.77
CA GLY A 106 8.95 16.09 14.96
C GLY A 106 7.98 15.15 15.69
N TYR A 107 6.82 14.86 15.11
CA TYR A 107 5.90 13.83 15.59
C TYR A 107 5.56 12.82 14.49
N PHE A 108 5.21 11.60 14.89
CA PHE A 108 4.86 10.52 13.98
C PHE A 108 3.40 10.60 13.54
N LYS A 109 3.17 10.51 12.22
CA LYS A 109 1.83 10.38 11.65
C LYS A 109 1.49 8.91 11.52
N TRP A 110 0.71 8.39 12.46
CA TRP A 110 0.25 7.01 12.54
C TRP A 110 -0.84 6.72 11.51
N ILE A 111 -0.73 5.57 10.84
CA ILE A 111 -1.60 5.17 9.73
C ILE A 111 -1.93 3.68 9.92
N PRO A 112 -3.22 3.33 10.00
CA PRO A 112 -3.65 1.93 10.05
C PRO A 112 -3.57 1.31 8.65
N HIS A 113 -3.06 0.08 8.55
CA HIS A 113 -3.07 -0.69 7.32
C HIS A 113 -3.86 -1.98 7.50
N SER A 114 -4.80 -2.25 6.61
CA SER A 114 -5.44 -3.54 6.52
C SER A 114 -4.59 -4.53 5.72
N VAL A 115 -4.82 -5.82 5.95
CA VAL A 115 -4.10 -6.87 5.22
C VAL A 115 -4.40 -6.80 3.72
N VAL A 116 -5.63 -6.45 3.33
CA VAL A 116 -6.03 -6.33 1.93
C VAL A 116 -5.26 -5.20 1.23
N PHE A 117 -5.06 -4.07 1.91
CA PHE A 117 -4.21 -2.99 1.39
C PHE A 117 -2.78 -3.47 1.19
N LEU A 118 -2.18 -4.13 2.19
CA LEU A 118 -0.79 -4.57 2.13
C LEU A 118 -0.57 -5.62 1.03
N GLU A 119 -1.52 -6.53 0.81
CA GLU A 119 -1.48 -7.49 -0.30
C GLU A 119 -1.47 -6.79 -1.67
N LYS A 120 -2.29 -5.74 -1.83
CA LYS A 120 -2.31 -4.94 -3.06
C LYS A 120 -1.00 -4.15 -3.21
N ALA A 121 -0.55 -3.49 -2.15
CA ALA A 121 0.67 -2.69 -2.15
C ALA A 121 1.91 -3.53 -2.47
N ALA A 122 2.01 -4.76 -1.92
CA ALA A 122 3.11 -5.67 -2.23
C ALA A 122 3.17 -6.02 -3.73
N LYS A 123 2.01 -6.29 -4.35
CA LYS A 123 1.92 -6.52 -5.81
C LYS A 123 2.29 -5.27 -6.61
N THR A 124 1.88 -4.09 -6.15
CA THR A 124 2.27 -2.80 -6.76
C THR A 124 3.78 -2.57 -6.68
N VAL A 125 4.44 -2.97 -5.59
CA VAL A 125 5.91 -2.91 -5.50
C VAL A 125 6.55 -3.84 -6.52
N VAL A 126 6.09 -5.09 -6.63
CA VAL A 126 6.59 -6.03 -7.65
C VAL A 126 6.39 -5.46 -9.06
N GLY A 127 5.20 -4.93 -9.37
CA GLY A 127 4.91 -4.26 -10.64
C GLY A 127 5.84 -3.06 -10.90
N SER A 128 6.04 -2.20 -9.89
CA SER A 128 6.95 -1.06 -9.98
C SER A 128 8.39 -1.49 -10.29
N VAL A 129 8.87 -2.57 -9.69
CA VAL A 129 10.21 -3.11 -9.97
C VAL A 129 10.29 -3.73 -11.36
N ILE A 130 9.26 -4.43 -11.83
CA ILE A 130 9.18 -4.93 -13.21
C ILE A 130 9.31 -3.75 -14.18
N LEU A 131 8.52 -2.69 -13.98
CA LEU A 131 8.53 -1.50 -14.84
C LEU A 131 9.86 -0.76 -14.78
N ALA A 132 10.50 -0.66 -13.60
CA ALA A 132 11.80 -0.01 -13.44
C ALA A 132 12.96 -0.82 -14.04
N SER A 133 12.78 -2.12 -14.29
CA SER A 133 13.83 -3.02 -14.78
C SER A 133 13.68 -3.38 -16.26
N THR A 134 12.70 -2.81 -16.97
CA THR A 134 12.38 -3.19 -18.35
C THR A 134 12.33 -1.99 -19.29
N THR A 135 12.54 -2.21 -20.58
CA THR A 135 12.46 -1.16 -21.62
C THR A 135 11.30 -1.36 -22.58
N ARG A 136 10.55 -2.46 -22.46
CA ARG A 136 9.42 -2.78 -23.33
C ARG A 136 8.35 -3.58 -22.60
N LYS A 137 7.13 -3.48 -23.12
CA LYS A 137 5.98 -4.28 -22.67
C LYS A 137 6.27 -5.79 -22.76
N GLY A 138 5.80 -6.54 -21.77
CA GLY A 138 5.90 -8.00 -21.69
C GLY A 138 7.25 -8.52 -21.20
N GLN A 139 8.30 -7.70 -21.17
CA GLN A 139 9.61 -8.14 -20.71
C GLN A 139 9.72 -8.11 -19.18
N ILE A 140 10.06 -9.25 -18.60
CA ILE A 140 10.26 -9.44 -17.15
C ILE A 140 11.75 -9.69 -16.88
N ASN A 141 12.41 -8.74 -16.20
CA ASN A 141 13.85 -8.79 -15.88
C ASN A 141 14.13 -8.99 -14.39
N ILE A 142 13.14 -9.41 -13.62
CA ILE A 142 13.30 -9.83 -12.23
C ILE A 142 12.84 -11.27 -12.04
N SER A 143 13.38 -11.90 -11.00
CA SER A 143 13.05 -13.25 -10.59
C SER A 143 13.11 -13.39 -9.07
N PRO A 144 12.49 -14.41 -8.49
CA PRO A 144 12.76 -14.80 -7.12
C PRO A 144 14.27 -14.91 -6.87
N GLY A 145 14.75 -14.30 -5.77
CA GLY A 145 16.16 -14.18 -5.42
C GLY A 145 16.89 -12.97 -6.01
N SER A 146 16.19 -12.12 -6.78
CA SER A 146 16.75 -10.84 -7.27
C SER A 146 17.18 -9.93 -6.12
N ARG A 147 18.20 -9.11 -6.37
CA ARG A 147 18.82 -8.23 -5.36
C ARG A 147 18.15 -6.87 -5.36
N PHE A 148 17.60 -6.44 -4.23
CA PHE A 148 16.89 -5.18 -4.08
C PHE A 148 17.68 -4.27 -3.14
N LEU A 149 17.97 -3.06 -3.59
CA LEU A 149 18.58 -2.03 -2.74
C LEU A 149 17.51 -1.49 -1.79
N ALA A 150 17.66 -1.76 -0.50
CA ALA A 150 16.68 -1.44 0.52
C ALA A 150 17.04 -0.11 1.20
N ILE A 151 16.65 0.99 0.55
CA ILE A 151 16.82 2.36 1.08
C ILE A 151 15.51 2.82 1.71
N VAL A 152 15.08 2.13 2.75
CA VAL A 152 13.86 2.47 3.48
C VAL A 152 14.14 2.47 4.98
N PRO A 153 13.52 3.36 5.76
CA PRO A 153 13.54 3.25 7.20
C PRO A 153 12.86 1.94 7.64
N PRO A 154 13.29 1.33 8.76
CA PRO A 154 12.78 0.06 9.24
C PRO A 154 11.33 0.20 9.73
N PRO A 155 10.59 -0.89 9.93
CA PRO A 155 9.33 -0.85 10.67
C PRO A 155 9.47 -0.10 12.01
N PRO A 156 8.45 0.67 12.45
CA PRO A 156 7.09 0.77 11.91
C PRO A 156 6.93 1.84 10.81
N TYR A 157 8.00 2.32 10.17
CA TYR A 157 7.82 3.20 9.02
C TYR A 157 7.10 2.47 7.88
N GLY A 158 6.14 3.14 7.25
CA GLY A 158 5.26 2.51 6.24
C GLY A 158 6.02 1.78 5.13
N SER A 159 7.10 2.37 4.61
CA SER A 159 7.95 1.75 3.60
C SER A 159 8.70 0.51 4.10
N GLY A 160 9.23 0.56 5.33
CA GLY A 160 9.90 -0.58 5.96
C GLY A 160 8.95 -1.73 6.25
N SER A 161 7.78 -1.42 6.82
CA SER A 161 6.73 -2.40 7.06
C SER A 161 6.23 -3.05 5.78
N LEU A 162 6.09 -2.29 4.68
CA LEU A 162 5.72 -2.85 3.38
C LEU A 162 6.82 -3.77 2.81
N LEU A 163 8.10 -3.38 2.96
CA LEU A 163 9.22 -4.21 2.52
C LEU A 163 9.29 -5.54 3.31
N GLN A 164 9.09 -5.48 4.62
CA GLN A 164 9.01 -6.67 5.49
C GLN A 164 7.78 -7.54 5.14
N PHE A 165 6.64 -6.93 4.80
CA PHE A 165 5.47 -7.66 4.34
C PHE A 165 5.69 -8.34 2.98
N LEU A 166 6.44 -7.69 2.08
CA LEU A 166 6.82 -8.24 0.79
C LEU A 166 7.80 -9.42 0.93
N SER A 167 8.75 -9.38 1.87
CA SER A 167 9.74 -10.46 2.06
C SER A 167 9.12 -11.80 2.46
N GLN A 168 7.89 -11.77 2.98
CA GLN A 168 7.09 -12.97 3.28
C GLN A 168 6.32 -13.52 2.06
N ARG A 169 6.31 -12.80 0.94
CA ARG A 169 5.52 -13.11 -0.27
C ARG A 169 6.35 -13.32 -1.51
N PHE A 170 7.45 -12.59 -1.65
CA PHE A 170 8.36 -12.64 -2.78
C PHE A 170 9.79 -12.79 -2.29
N SER A 171 10.51 -13.77 -2.80
CA SER A 171 11.89 -14.01 -2.42
C SER A 171 12.79 -12.97 -3.07
N PHE A 172 13.52 -12.19 -2.28
CA PHE A 172 14.54 -11.25 -2.77
C PHE A 172 15.70 -11.15 -1.78
N GLN A 173 16.83 -10.64 -2.24
CA GLN A 173 18.01 -10.36 -1.42
C GLN A 173 18.10 -8.86 -1.18
N ALA A 174 17.72 -8.41 0.02
CA ALA A 174 17.86 -7.01 0.41
C ALA A 174 19.34 -6.63 0.52
N ILE A 175 19.69 -5.42 0.10
CA ILE A 175 21.00 -4.82 0.32
C ILE A 175 20.80 -3.47 1.05
N PRO A 176 21.29 -3.33 2.29
CA PRO A 176 21.81 -4.40 3.15
C PRO A 176 20.70 -5.41 3.55
N PRO A 177 21.04 -6.57 4.14
CA PRO A 177 20.07 -7.52 4.67
C PRO A 177 19.05 -6.84 5.60
N LEU A 178 17.79 -7.28 5.59
CA LEU A 178 16.73 -6.63 6.36
C LEU A 178 17.03 -6.64 7.87
N GLU A 179 17.68 -7.70 8.35
CA GLU A 179 18.11 -7.85 9.74
C GLU A 179 19.13 -6.79 10.16
N GLU A 180 19.97 -6.33 9.22
CA GLU A 180 20.91 -5.23 9.47
C GLU A 180 20.21 -3.88 9.46
N ILE A 181 19.20 -3.69 8.60
CA ILE A 181 18.42 -2.44 8.54
C ILE A 181 17.62 -2.23 9.83
N GLU A 182 17.07 -3.31 10.39
CA GLU A 182 16.31 -3.30 11.64
C GLU A 182 17.21 -3.11 12.88
N ASN A 183 18.54 -3.18 12.73
CA ASN A 183 19.47 -2.96 13.83
C ASN A 183 19.53 -1.46 14.20
N PRO A 184 19.26 -1.09 15.48
CA PRO A 184 19.36 0.29 15.95
C PRO A 184 20.71 0.96 15.64
N ASP A 185 21.81 0.21 15.77
CA ASP A 185 23.16 0.74 15.53
C ASP A 185 23.39 1.09 14.04
N PHE A 186 22.67 0.43 13.12
CA PHE A 186 22.73 0.76 11.70
C PHE A 186 21.92 2.03 11.39
N GLN A 187 20.80 2.24 12.07
CA GLN A 187 19.97 3.44 11.93
C GLN A 187 20.74 4.71 12.35
N ASP A 188 21.45 4.64 13.48
CA ASP A 188 22.24 5.76 14.00
C ASP A 188 23.42 6.13 13.08
N ARG A 189 23.90 5.19 12.26
CA ARG A 189 25.00 5.40 11.30
C ARG A 189 24.56 6.00 9.96
N MET A 190 23.25 6.02 9.68
CA MET A 190 22.67 6.57 8.44
C MET A 190 22.14 8.00 8.59
N GLN A 191 22.12 8.55 9.81
CA GLN A 191 21.83 9.96 10.09
C GLN A 191 23.06 10.85 9.84
#